data_AF-A0AAD7ZKW5-F1
#
_entry.id   AF-A0AAD7ZKW5-F1
#
_cell.length_a   1.000
_cell.length_b   1.000
_cell.length_c   1.000
_cell.angle_alpha   90.00
_cell.angle_beta   90.00
_cell.angle_gamma   90.00
#
_symmetry.space_group_name_H-M   'P 1'
#
loop_
_entity.id
_entity.type
_entity.pdbx_description
1 polymer ?
#
loop_
_entity_poly.entity_id
_entity_poly.type
_entity_poly.pdbx_seq_one_letter_code
_entity_poly.pdbx_strand_id
1 'polypeptide(L)'
;MLIALILVAAIALSVEAEYGVKNLKPRNIVKPVNPRYTAEEWRDILAAQVAIPEKKSGFVKATKPQPDFAGKVFINDKTDRITNGNSASRGQFPWQAALVIDSSSFCGGSLISYQYVLTAAHCAGSSYQVTLGSTLANYPETGALTYTTRSSVVHSYYDPSRIDNDIALLLLPEGVSFSNYISPVRLPPYSLGDLAGETVVASGWGKTSDWAGGISSTLQYVDLRIINNNECAYTYGDVITASKICVSTIGGYSTCNGDSGGPLVHQEYDGRYTLVGIVSFGSTGGCQQEHPVVFTRVSTYLNWIEYNTGIYIN
;
A
#
# COMPACT_ATOMS: atom_id res chain seq x y z
N MET A 1 -40.23 52.19 -28.67
CA MET A 1 -39.44 51.37 -29.63
C MET A 1 -38.02 51.95 -29.64
N LEU A 2 -36.94 51.18 -29.55
CA LEU A 2 -36.80 49.73 -29.53
C LEU A 2 -35.55 49.34 -28.69
N ILE A 3 -35.75 48.42 -27.72
CA ILE A 3 -34.80 47.48 -27.11
C ILE A 3 -33.30 47.83 -27.15
N ALA A 4 -32.72 48.09 -25.97
CA ALA A 4 -31.28 47.90 -25.70
C ALA A 4 -31.09 46.69 -24.76
N LEU A 5 -30.27 45.71 -25.16
CA LEU A 5 -30.05 44.48 -24.38
C LEU A 5 -29.27 44.77 -23.10
N ILE A 6 -29.82 44.40 -21.94
CA ILE A 6 -29.05 44.25 -20.70
C ILE A 6 -28.45 42.84 -20.72
N LEU A 7 -27.17 42.74 -21.04
CA LEU A 7 -26.42 41.49 -20.98
C LEU A 7 -26.04 41.21 -19.51
N VAL A 8 -26.89 40.50 -18.77
CA VAL A 8 -26.53 40.00 -17.43
C VAL A 8 -25.58 38.82 -17.59
N ALA A 9 -24.28 39.11 -17.65
CA ALA A 9 -23.25 38.09 -17.55
C ALA A 9 -23.28 37.50 -16.12
N ALA A 10 -23.89 36.33 -15.97
CA ALA A 10 -23.84 35.57 -14.74
C ALA A 10 -22.40 35.08 -14.51
N ILE A 11 -21.66 35.79 -13.65
CA ILE A 11 -20.34 35.38 -13.19
C ILE A 11 -20.53 34.20 -12.23
N ALA A 12 -20.59 32.99 -12.79
CA ALA A 12 -20.43 31.76 -12.03
C ALA A 12 -18.95 31.61 -11.66
N LEU A 13 -18.57 32.18 -10.50
CA LEU A 13 -17.28 31.91 -9.87
C LEU A 13 -17.29 30.50 -9.26
N SER A 14 -17.15 29.49 -10.11
CA SER A 14 -16.72 28.16 -9.68
C SER A 14 -15.25 28.22 -9.29
N VAL A 15 -14.98 28.64 -8.06
CA VAL A 15 -13.67 28.43 -7.42
C VAL A 15 -13.58 26.95 -7.03
N GLU A 16 -13.39 26.13 -8.05
CA GLU A 16 -12.86 24.79 -7.88
C GLU A 16 -11.41 24.97 -7.40
N ALA A 17 -11.21 24.83 -6.09
CA ALA A 17 -9.87 24.82 -5.53
C ALA A 17 -9.13 23.62 -6.12
N GLU A 18 -8.18 23.87 -7.03
CA GLU A 18 -7.26 22.85 -7.52
C GLU A 18 -6.43 22.31 -6.35
N TYR A 19 -6.94 21.26 -5.69
CA TYR A 19 -6.21 20.45 -4.73
C TYR A 19 -5.18 19.58 -5.47
N GLY A 20 -4.24 20.24 -6.14
CA GLY A 20 -3.13 19.61 -6.81
C GLY A 20 -2.27 18.84 -5.81
N VAL A 21 -2.06 17.56 -6.11
CA VAL A 21 -1.23 16.57 -5.39
C VAL A 21 0.17 17.10 -5.03
N LYS A 22 0.70 18.08 -5.76
CA LYS A 22 1.94 18.81 -5.40
C LYS A 22 1.90 19.44 -4.00
N ASN A 23 0.71 19.70 -3.47
CA ASN A 23 0.50 20.27 -2.14
C ASN A 23 0.29 19.20 -1.04
N LEU A 24 0.15 17.92 -1.42
CA LEU A 24 -0.02 16.83 -0.46
C LEU A 24 1.33 16.39 0.11
N LYS A 25 1.38 16.21 1.42
CA LYS A 25 2.56 15.72 2.13
C LYS A 25 2.56 14.18 2.14
N PRO A 26 3.58 13.50 1.62
CA PRO A 26 3.66 12.05 1.73
C PRO A 26 3.75 11.62 3.21
N ARG A 27 2.89 10.71 3.68
CA ARG A 27 2.95 10.12 5.03
C ARG A 27 3.76 8.84 5.00
N ASN A 28 4.85 8.79 5.77
CA ASN A 28 5.82 7.69 5.72
C ASN A 28 6.55 7.65 7.05
N ILE A 29 7.02 6.47 7.44
CA ILE A 29 7.97 6.32 8.54
C ILE A 29 9.35 5.96 7.97
N VAL A 30 10.39 6.49 8.61
CA VAL A 30 11.79 6.13 8.36
C VAL A 30 12.47 5.72 9.65
N LYS A 31 13.42 4.78 9.57
CA LYS A 31 14.21 4.31 10.71
C LYS A 31 15.71 4.51 10.51
N PRO A 32 16.47 4.84 11.58
CA PRO A 32 17.93 4.84 11.53
C PRO A 32 18.47 3.48 11.09
N VAL A 33 19.53 3.51 10.28
CA VAL A 33 20.32 2.32 10.01
C VAL A 33 21.16 2.01 11.24
N ASN A 34 21.17 0.74 11.65
CA ASN A 34 21.93 0.30 12.80
C ASN A 34 23.45 0.35 12.51
N PRO A 35 24.27 1.02 13.33
CA PRO A 35 25.66 1.26 13.00
C PRO A 35 26.61 0.04 13.11
N ARG A 36 26.18 -1.12 13.65
CA ARG A 36 26.77 -2.48 13.51
C ARG A 36 26.19 -3.45 14.57
N TYR A 37 26.02 -4.72 14.20
CA TYR A 37 25.96 -5.86 15.14
C TYR A 37 26.83 -7.04 14.64
N THR A 38 27.24 -7.88 15.58
CA THR A 38 28.05 -9.09 15.38
C THR A 38 27.17 -10.35 15.31
N ALA A 39 27.72 -11.45 14.78
CA ALA A 39 26.98 -12.70 14.56
C ALA A 39 26.57 -13.44 15.86
N GLU A 40 27.13 -13.08 17.02
CA GLU A 40 26.78 -13.68 18.31
C GLU A 40 25.58 -12.99 18.97
N GLU A 41 25.44 -11.67 18.83
CA GLU A 41 24.27 -10.90 19.29
C GLU A 41 22.97 -11.37 18.61
N TRP A 42 23.07 -11.90 17.40
CA TRP A 42 21.97 -12.51 16.65
C TRP A 42 21.39 -13.77 17.28
N ARG A 43 22.20 -14.55 18.02
CA ARG A 43 21.83 -15.90 18.44
C ARG A 43 20.88 -15.89 19.64
N ASP A 44 20.96 -14.86 20.47
CA ASP A 44 20.13 -14.72 21.67
C ASP A 44 18.78 -14.06 21.37
N ILE A 45 18.69 -13.25 20.29
CA ILE A 45 17.43 -12.60 19.85
C ILE A 45 16.43 -13.62 19.29
N LEU A 46 16.91 -14.66 18.61
CA LEU A 46 16.06 -15.72 18.04
C LEU A 46 15.36 -16.59 19.11
N ALA A 47 15.80 -16.54 20.37
CA ALA A 47 15.23 -17.34 21.47
C ALA A 47 13.94 -16.75 22.08
N ALA A 48 13.48 -15.57 21.63
CA ALA A 48 12.53 -14.73 22.38
C ALA A 48 11.14 -14.54 21.73
N GLN A 49 10.70 -15.37 20.78
CA GLN A 49 9.40 -15.19 20.11
C GLN A 49 8.54 -16.46 20.00
N VAL A 50 7.73 -16.75 21.04
CA VAL A 50 6.38 -17.32 20.87
C VAL A 50 5.44 -16.75 21.94
N ALA A 51 4.44 -15.96 21.51
CA ALA A 51 3.22 -15.73 22.28
C ALA A 51 2.03 -15.92 21.33
N ILE A 52 1.34 -17.05 21.44
CA ILE A 52 0.13 -17.35 20.67
C ILE A 52 -1.02 -16.53 21.31
N PRO A 53 -1.75 -15.69 20.57
CA PRO A 53 -2.90 -14.97 21.13
C PRO A 53 -3.97 -15.94 21.64
N GLU A 54 -4.43 -15.74 22.87
CA GLU A 54 -5.53 -16.53 23.43
C GLU A 54 -6.81 -16.40 22.59
N LYS A 55 -7.47 -17.53 22.38
CA LYS A 55 -8.69 -17.65 21.58
C LYS A 55 -9.89 -17.04 22.30
N LYS A 56 -10.09 -15.72 22.16
CA LYS A 56 -11.27 -15.02 22.69
C LYS A 56 -12.56 -15.57 22.09
N SER A 57 -13.55 -15.87 22.94
CA SER A 57 -14.87 -16.33 22.52
C SER A 57 -15.63 -15.21 21.78
N GLY A 58 -16.11 -15.48 20.56
CA GLY A 58 -16.84 -14.48 19.77
C GLY A 58 -16.64 -14.56 18.25
N PHE A 59 -15.82 -15.51 17.74
CA PHE A 59 -15.61 -15.71 16.32
C PHE A 59 -16.91 -15.94 15.54
N VAL A 60 -17.37 -14.92 14.82
CA VAL A 60 -18.28 -15.10 13.69
C VAL A 60 -17.44 -15.64 12.54
N LYS A 61 -17.81 -16.82 12.03
CA LYS A 61 -17.11 -17.47 10.93
C LYS A 61 -17.14 -16.56 9.70
N ALA A 62 -15.99 -16.29 9.09
CA ALA A 62 -15.92 -15.58 7.81
C ALA A 62 -16.81 -16.30 6.78
N THR A 63 -17.67 -15.54 6.07
CA THR A 63 -18.83 -16.13 5.37
C THR A 63 -18.71 -16.18 3.86
N LYS A 64 -17.78 -15.42 3.27
CA LYS A 64 -17.62 -15.32 1.82
C LYS A 64 -16.14 -15.30 1.42
N PRO A 65 -15.68 -16.19 0.53
CA PRO A 65 -14.33 -16.09 0.00
C PRO A 65 -14.17 -14.84 -0.87
N GLN A 66 -12.93 -14.46 -1.16
CA GLN A 66 -12.66 -13.49 -2.24
C GLN A 66 -13.19 -14.02 -3.59
N PRO A 67 -13.57 -13.14 -4.53
CA PRO A 67 -14.02 -13.57 -5.85
C PRO A 67 -12.91 -14.26 -6.65
N ASP A 68 -13.28 -15.20 -7.54
CA ASP A 68 -12.34 -15.97 -8.37
C ASP A 68 -11.51 -15.15 -9.38
N PHE A 69 -11.75 -13.84 -9.47
CA PHE A 69 -10.93 -12.91 -10.24
C PHE A 69 -9.98 -12.06 -9.37
N ALA A 70 -9.96 -12.25 -8.05
CA ALA A 70 -9.00 -11.58 -7.18
C ALA A 70 -7.55 -11.89 -7.63
N GLY A 71 -6.74 -10.82 -7.74
CA GLY A 71 -5.37 -10.88 -8.26
C GLY A 71 -5.24 -11.06 -9.78
N LYS A 72 -6.32 -11.14 -10.57
CA LYS A 72 -6.23 -11.19 -12.04
C LYS A 72 -5.97 -9.81 -12.62
N VAL A 73 -5.06 -9.74 -13.59
CA VAL A 73 -4.81 -8.54 -14.41
C VAL A 73 -5.28 -8.84 -15.83
N PHE A 74 -6.20 -8.02 -16.34
CA PHE A 74 -6.81 -8.20 -17.66
C PHE A 74 -6.16 -7.34 -18.75
N ILE A 75 -5.31 -6.38 -18.37
CA ILE A 75 -4.59 -5.47 -19.26
C ILE A 75 -3.10 -5.64 -18.99
N ASN A 76 -2.43 -6.44 -19.83
CA ASN A 76 -1.02 -6.78 -19.67
C ASN A 76 -0.17 -6.03 -20.71
N ASP A 77 -0.09 -4.71 -20.56
CA ASP A 77 0.72 -3.83 -21.41
C ASP A 77 2.05 -3.51 -20.72
N LYS A 78 2.91 -4.53 -20.65
CA LYS A 78 4.32 -4.39 -20.22
C LYS A 78 5.15 -3.91 -21.40
N THR A 79 5.48 -2.62 -21.41
CA THR A 79 6.49 -2.07 -22.32
C THR A 79 7.85 -1.99 -21.62
N ASP A 80 8.84 -2.72 -22.13
CA ASP A 80 10.16 -2.86 -21.49
C ASP A 80 11.02 -1.58 -21.61
N ARG A 81 11.10 -0.74 -20.56
CA ARG A 81 12.11 0.35 -20.45
C ARG A 81 12.59 0.66 -19.01
N ILE A 82 13.72 0.05 -18.64
CA ILE A 82 14.57 0.28 -17.44
C ILE A 82 15.22 1.70 -17.50
N THR A 83 15.55 2.47 -16.44
CA THR A 83 15.75 2.25 -14.97
C THR A 83 14.79 3.08 -14.07
N ASN A 84 15.00 3.06 -12.72
CA ASN A 84 14.42 3.95 -11.70
C ASN A 84 12.89 3.89 -11.50
N GLY A 85 12.29 2.73 -11.77
CA GLY A 85 10.85 2.53 -11.72
C GLY A 85 10.18 2.82 -13.06
N ASN A 86 9.08 2.12 -13.32
CA ASN A 86 8.35 2.18 -14.58
C ASN A 86 7.01 2.87 -14.36
N SER A 87 6.57 3.72 -15.29
CA SER A 87 5.18 4.19 -15.30
C SER A 87 4.23 3.01 -15.55
N ALA A 88 3.20 2.88 -14.70
CA ALA A 88 2.22 1.81 -14.79
C ALA A 88 1.18 2.08 -15.87
N SER A 89 0.86 1.06 -16.66
CA SER A 89 -0.25 1.07 -17.61
C SER A 89 -1.59 1.02 -16.86
N ARG A 90 -2.63 1.67 -17.39
CA ARG A 90 -3.95 1.70 -16.72
C ARG A 90 -4.55 0.29 -16.63
N GLY A 91 -4.85 -0.14 -15.40
CA GLY A 91 -5.35 -1.49 -15.13
C GLY A 91 -4.28 -2.56 -14.93
N GLN A 92 -2.98 -2.19 -14.94
CA GLN A 92 -1.88 -3.10 -14.58
C GLN A 92 -1.92 -3.49 -13.10
N PHE A 93 -2.35 -2.56 -12.23
CA PHE A 93 -2.54 -2.77 -10.78
C PHE A 93 -3.98 -2.39 -10.39
N PRO A 94 -5.00 -3.19 -10.76
CA PRO A 94 -6.41 -2.81 -10.65
C PRO A 94 -6.93 -2.74 -9.21
N TRP A 95 -6.11 -3.15 -8.22
CA TRP A 95 -6.37 -3.02 -6.79
C TRP A 95 -5.76 -1.76 -6.18
N GLN A 96 -4.93 -1.01 -6.90
CA GLN A 96 -4.24 0.16 -6.37
C GLN A 96 -5.25 1.24 -5.97
N ALA A 97 -5.18 1.67 -4.71
CA ALA A 97 -5.91 2.83 -4.19
C ALA A 97 -4.96 4.00 -3.95
N ALA A 98 -5.36 5.19 -4.39
CA ALA A 98 -4.76 6.45 -3.95
C ALA A 98 -5.55 6.99 -2.75
N LEU A 99 -4.87 7.33 -1.66
CA LEU A 99 -5.47 7.82 -0.41
C LEU A 99 -5.04 9.26 -0.14
N VAL A 100 -5.94 10.21 -0.34
CA VAL A 100 -5.76 11.58 0.15
C VAL A 100 -6.35 11.67 1.55
N ILE A 101 -5.49 11.88 2.55
CA ILE A 101 -5.84 11.80 3.97
C ILE A 101 -5.88 13.22 4.55
N ASP A 102 -6.96 13.55 5.26
CA ASP A 102 -7.20 14.83 5.92
C ASP A 102 -6.92 16.05 4.99
N SER A 103 -7.24 15.91 3.70
CA SER A 103 -7.01 16.87 2.60
C SER A 103 -5.58 17.43 2.49
N SER A 104 -4.59 16.78 3.09
CA SER A 104 -3.25 17.34 3.32
C SER A 104 -2.12 16.33 3.17
N SER A 105 -2.45 15.04 3.24
CA SER A 105 -1.50 13.94 3.27
C SER A 105 -1.79 12.91 2.17
N PHE A 106 -0.80 12.10 1.80
CA PHE A 106 -0.96 11.03 0.81
C PHE A 106 -0.37 9.69 1.27
N CYS A 107 -1.09 8.61 0.97
CA CYS A 107 -0.65 7.21 1.05
C CYS A 107 -1.23 6.39 -0.12
N GLY A 108 -0.70 5.19 -0.33
CA GLY A 108 -1.33 4.13 -1.12
C GLY A 108 -2.23 3.22 -0.29
N GLY A 109 -2.97 2.35 -0.99
CA GLY A 109 -3.77 1.27 -0.41
C GLY A 109 -4.02 0.16 -1.43
N SER A 110 -4.58 -0.95 -0.96
CA SER A 110 -4.92 -2.12 -1.77
C SER A 110 -6.38 -2.51 -1.58
N LEU A 111 -7.18 -2.49 -2.63
CA LEU A 111 -8.54 -3.03 -2.62
C LEU A 111 -8.48 -4.56 -2.40
N ILE A 112 -9.09 -5.07 -1.32
CA ILE A 112 -9.08 -6.51 -0.98
C ILE A 112 -10.46 -7.16 -1.10
N SER A 113 -11.52 -6.38 -1.32
CA SER A 113 -12.88 -6.87 -1.57
C SER A 113 -13.70 -5.81 -2.30
N TYR A 114 -15.03 -5.96 -2.36
CA TYR A 114 -15.91 -4.96 -2.94
C TYR A 114 -16.06 -3.69 -2.05
N GLN A 115 -15.63 -3.70 -0.79
CA GLN A 115 -15.86 -2.57 0.13
C GLN A 115 -14.69 -2.24 1.08
N TYR A 116 -13.63 -3.07 1.10
CA TYR A 116 -12.49 -2.87 2.00
C TYR A 116 -11.20 -2.57 1.23
N VAL A 117 -10.50 -1.54 1.68
CA VAL A 117 -9.13 -1.20 1.27
C VAL A 117 -8.18 -1.44 2.45
N LEU A 118 -7.10 -2.17 2.23
CA LEU A 118 -6.03 -2.40 3.18
C LEU A 118 -4.92 -1.36 2.99
N THR A 119 -4.35 -0.83 4.08
CA THR A 119 -3.29 0.17 4.08
C THR A 119 -2.46 0.05 5.37
N ALA A 120 -1.47 0.93 5.58
CA ALA A 120 -0.64 0.96 6.78
C ALA A 120 -1.37 1.67 7.94
N ALA A 121 -1.07 1.29 9.20
CA ALA A 121 -1.64 1.94 10.38
C ALA A 121 -1.18 3.40 10.50
N HIS A 122 0.07 3.70 10.12
CA HIS A 122 0.59 5.06 10.15
C HIS A 122 -0.04 6.00 9.11
N CYS A 123 -0.74 5.45 8.12
CA CYS A 123 -1.58 6.23 7.19
C CYS A 123 -2.93 6.64 7.81
N ALA A 124 -3.26 6.23 9.03
CA ALA A 124 -4.55 6.53 9.65
C ALA A 124 -4.77 8.04 9.89
N GLY A 125 -5.93 8.53 9.49
CA GLY A 125 -6.40 9.90 9.67
C GLY A 125 -7.89 9.97 9.99
N SER A 126 -8.43 11.18 10.04
CA SER A 126 -9.84 11.45 10.37
C SER A 126 -10.78 11.41 9.15
N SER A 127 -10.26 11.59 7.94
CA SER A 127 -11.02 11.45 6.70
C SER A 127 -10.11 11.03 5.54
N TYR A 128 -10.64 10.20 4.65
CA TYR A 128 -9.93 9.67 3.48
C TYR A 128 -10.77 9.93 2.22
N GLN A 129 -10.14 10.50 1.19
CA GLN A 129 -10.63 10.39 -0.18
C GLN A 129 -9.86 9.24 -0.85
N VAL A 130 -10.60 8.21 -1.26
CA VAL A 130 -10.07 6.96 -1.82
C VAL A 130 -10.40 6.91 -3.30
N THR A 131 -9.40 6.92 -4.17
CA THR A 131 -9.56 6.81 -5.62
C THR A 131 -9.06 5.46 -6.14
N LEU A 132 -9.86 4.79 -6.96
CA LEU A 132 -9.62 3.47 -7.57
C LEU A 132 -9.73 3.55 -9.09
N GLY A 133 -8.97 2.74 -9.82
CA GLY A 133 -9.08 2.62 -11.28
C GLY A 133 -8.48 3.77 -12.09
N SER A 134 -7.59 4.54 -11.47
CA SER A 134 -6.82 5.63 -12.09
C SER A 134 -5.32 5.39 -11.88
N THR A 135 -4.52 5.70 -12.90
CA THR A 135 -3.07 5.89 -12.80
C THR A 135 -2.70 7.33 -12.40
N LEU A 136 -3.63 8.27 -12.57
CA LEU A 136 -3.43 9.68 -12.26
C LEU A 136 -3.87 10.00 -10.83
N ALA A 137 -2.98 10.59 -10.04
CA ALA A 137 -3.27 10.96 -8.64
C ALA A 137 -4.12 12.23 -8.51
N ASN A 138 -4.07 13.14 -9.50
CA ASN A 138 -4.75 14.45 -9.46
C ASN A 138 -6.13 14.45 -10.11
N TYR A 139 -6.21 13.87 -11.31
CA TYR A 139 -7.35 13.99 -12.22
C TYR A 139 -7.76 12.56 -12.59
N PRO A 140 -8.65 11.92 -11.82
CA PRO A 140 -8.99 10.52 -12.01
C PRO A 140 -9.51 10.26 -13.43
N GLU A 141 -8.93 9.26 -14.09
CA GLU A 141 -9.27 8.92 -15.47
C GLU A 141 -10.72 8.43 -15.59
N THR A 142 -11.42 8.73 -16.68
CA THR A 142 -12.85 8.35 -16.88
C THR A 142 -13.10 6.89 -16.54
N GLY A 143 -14.08 6.63 -15.66
CA GLY A 143 -14.38 5.29 -15.13
C GLY A 143 -13.63 4.91 -13.84
N ALA A 144 -12.75 5.77 -13.33
CA ALA A 144 -12.25 5.69 -11.96
C ALA A 144 -13.39 5.99 -10.96
N LEU A 145 -13.27 5.46 -9.75
CA LEU A 145 -14.25 5.65 -8.66
C LEU A 145 -13.56 6.36 -7.49
N THR A 146 -14.17 7.42 -6.97
CA THR A 146 -13.66 8.20 -5.84
C THR A 146 -14.69 8.23 -4.72
N TYR A 147 -14.29 7.77 -3.53
CA TYR A 147 -15.12 7.70 -2.34
C TYR A 147 -14.57 8.58 -1.23
N THR A 148 -15.43 9.16 -0.40
CA THR A 148 -15.02 9.74 0.88
C THR A 148 -15.45 8.82 2.02
N THR A 149 -14.51 8.40 2.87
CA THR A 149 -14.80 7.64 4.08
C THR A 149 -14.14 8.26 5.31
N ARG A 150 -14.75 7.99 6.47
CA ARG A 150 -14.20 8.24 7.81
C ARG A 150 -14.17 6.97 8.66
N SER A 151 -14.50 5.82 8.05
CA SER A 151 -14.52 4.53 8.72
C SER A 151 -13.19 3.82 8.47
N SER A 152 -12.39 3.69 9.52
CA SER A 152 -11.15 2.93 9.49
C SER A 152 -10.97 2.09 10.75
N VAL A 153 -10.33 0.93 10.61
CA VAL A 153 -9.95 0.05 11.71
C VAL A 153 -8.43 -0.08 11.70
N VAL A 154 -7.78 0.55 12.67
CA VAL A 154 -6.34 0.42 12.91
C VAL A 154 -6.09 -0.79 13.80
N HIS A 155 -5.02 -1.53 13.59
CA HIS A 155 -4.67 -2.64 14.47
C HIS A 155 -4.47 -2.16 15.92
N SER A 156 -5.16 -2.77 16.88
CA SER A 156 -5.20 -2.29 18.28
C SER A 156 -3.86 -2.32 19.01
N TYR A 157 -2.90 -3.07 18.48
CA TYR A 157 -1.52 -3.17 18.97
C TYR A 157 -0.50 -2.50 18.04
N TYR A 158 -0.92 -1.56 17.18
CA TYR A 158 0.01 -0.75 16.40
C TYR A 158 0.95 0.03 17.33
N ASP A 159 2.24 -0.24 17.24
CA ASP A 159 3.28 0.41 18.02
C ASP A 159 4.14 1.28 17.08
N PRO A 160 3.99 2.62 17.09
CA PRO A 160 4.80 3.51 16.26
C PRO A 160 6.29 3.54 16.68
N SER A 161 6.65 3.09 17.88
CA SER A 161 8.03 3.05 18.34
C SER A 161 8.82 1.91 17.69
N ARG A 162 8.22 0.72 17.54
CA ARG A 162 8.81 -0.43 16.82
C ARG A 162 8.31 -0.61 15.37
N ILE A 163 7.30 0.17 14.97
CA ILE A 163 6.52 -0.02 13.73
C ILE A 163 6.03 -1.47 13.63
N ASP A 164 5.58 -2.03 14.76
CA ASP A 164 4.94 -3.34 14.81
C ASP A 164 3.42 -3.17 14.61
N ASN A 165 2.82 -4.13 13.90
CA ASN A 165 1.40 -4.11 13.54
C ASN A 165 0.95 -2.89 12.73
N ASP A 166 1.81 -2.43 11.80
CA ASP A 166 1.52 -1.30 10.91
C ASP A 166 0.54 -1.70 9.77
N ILE A 167 -0.71 -1.91 10.15
CA ILE A 167 -1.82 -2.32 9.28
C ILE A 167 -3.14 -1.65 9.70
N ALA A 168 -3.91 -1.20 8.71
CA ALA A 168 -5.25 -0.67 8.87
C ALA A 168 -6.17 -1.05 7.70
N LEU A 169 -7.47 -1.08 7.98
CA LEU A 169 -8.55 -1.25 7.01
C LEU A 169 -9.32 0.07 6.88
N LEU A 170 -9.69 0.43 5.65
CA LEU A 170 -10.68 1.45 5.36
C LEU A 170 -11.95 0.76 4.85
N LEU A 171 -13.10 1.12 5.40
CA LEU A 171 -14.41 0.69 4.91
C LEU A 171 -14.99 1.77 3.99
N LEU A 172 -15.27 1.42 2.74
CA LEU A 172 -15.91 2.32 1.78
C LEU A 172 -17.40 2.50 2.14
N PRO A 173 -17.98 3.70 1.91
CA PRO A 173 -19.38 3.98 2.29
C PRO A 173 -20.38 3.12 1.52
N GLU A 174 -20.01 2.67 0.32
CA GLU A 174 -20.77 1.76 -0.52
C GLU A 174 -19.84 0.81 -1.28
N GLY A 175 -20.42 -0.21 -1.90
CA GLY A 175 -19.66 -1.22 -2.65
C GLY A 175 -19.17 -0.72 -4.02
N VAL A 176 -17.93 -1.07 -4.38
CA VAL A 176 -17.38 -0.75 -5.69
C VAL A 176 -17.94 -1.66 -6.78
N SER A 177 -18.14 -1.10 -7.98
CA SER A 177 -18.38 -1.88 -9.19
C SER A 177 -17.04 -2.30 -9.79
N PHE A 178 -16.80 -3.60 -9.91
CA PHE A 178 -15.56 -4.12 -10.49
C PHE A 178 -15.51 -3.90 -12.01
N SER A 179 -14.31 -3.72 -12.54
CA SER A 179 -14.01 -3.54 -13.96
C SER A 179 -12.58 -4.01 -14.28
N ASN A 180 -12.17 -3.92 -15.54
CA ASN A 180 -10.77 -4.19 -15.94
C ASN A 180 -9.74 -3.28 -15.25
N TYR A 181 -10.19 -2.15 -14.68
CA TYR A 181 -9.35 -1.19 -13.97
C TYR A 181 -9.52 -1.24 -12.44
N ILE A 182 -10.57 -1.90 -11.94
CA ILE A 182 -10.94 -1.95 -10.52
C ILE A 182 -11.27 -3.39 -10.15
N SER A 183 -10.36 -4.09 -9.49
CA SER A 183 -10.56 -5.45 -8.99
C SER A 183 -9.70 -5.71 -7.75
N PRO A 184 -10.09 -6.62 -6.85
CA PRO A 184 -9.37 -6.81 -5.61
C PRO A 184 -8.08 -7.61 -5.83
N VAL A 185 -7.05 -7.34 -5.03
CA VAL A 185 -5.86 -8.19 -4.97
C VAL A 185 -6.19 -9.49 -4.23
N ARG A 186 -5.54 -10.60 -4.57
CA ARG A 186 -5.66 -11.85 -3.81
C ARG A 186 -4.99 -11.66 -2.43
N LEU A 187 -5.66 -12.06 -1.36
CA LEU A 187 -5.05 -12.23 -0.03
C LEU A 187 -4.28 -13.56 0.01
N PRO A 188 -3.14 -13.63 0.71
CA PRO A 188 -2.31 -14.82 0.72
C PRO A 188 -3.01 -15.97 1.45
N PRO A 189 -2.90 -17.21 0.95
CA PRO A 189 -3.45 -18.35 1.65
C PRO A 189 -2.69 -18.63 2.96
N TYR A 190 -3.33 -19.33 3.90
CA TYR A 190 -2.65 -19.73 5.15
C TYR A 190 -1.46 -20.67 4.90
N SER A 191 -1.45 -21.38 3.76
CA SER A 191 -0.36 -22.25 3.32
C SER A 191 0.76 -21.53 2.58
N LEU A 192 0.75 -20.19 2.46
CA LEU A 192 1.81 -19.45 1.79
C LEU A 192 3.13 -19.64 2.55
N GLY A 193 4.12 -20.22 1.87
CA GLY A 193 5.44 -20.47 2.42
C GLY A 193 6.28 -19.21 2.60
N ASP A 194 7.57 -19.41 2.91
CA ASP A 194 8.52 -18.31 2.81
C ASP A 194 8.74 -17.93 1.34
N LEU A 195 8.91 -16.64 1.11
CA LEU A 195 9.13 -16.01 -0.20
C LEU A 195 10.49 -15.32 -0.25
N ALA A 196 11.40 -15.61 0.69
CA ALA A 196 12.78 -15.14 0.64
C ALA A 196 13.45 -15.60 -0.66
N GLY A 197 13.96 -14.64 -1.44
CA GLY A 197 14.40 -14.93 -2.80
C GLY A 197 13.26 -15.19 -3.78
N GLU A 198 12.11 -14.53 -3.63
CA GLU A 198 11.12 -14.37 -4.70
C GLU A 198 11.06 -12.93 -5.22
N THR A 199 10.66 -12.80 -6.48
CA THR A 199 10.46 -11.51 -7.13
C THR A 199 9.04 -11.01 -6.86
N VAL A 200 8.93 -9.71 -6.57
CA VAL A 200 7.70 -9.03 -6.17
C VAL A 200 7.64 -7.66 -6.82
N VAL A 201 6.43 -7.13 -6.96
CA VAL A 201 6.19 -5.79 -7.53
C VAL A 201 5.65 -4.88 -6.45
N ALA A 202 6.28 -3.73 -6.25
CA ALA A 202 5.71 -2.62 -5.49
C ALA A 202 5.13 -1.57 -6.45
N SER A 203 4.00 -0.96 -6.11
CA SER A 203 3.38 0.09 -6.93
C SER A 203 2.77 1.22 -6.09
N GLY A 204 2.92 2.45 -6.59
CA GLY A 204 2.44 3.63 -5.90
C GLY A 204 2.83 4.94 -6.59
N TRP A 205 2.52 6.05 -5.94
CA TRP A 205 2.77 7.40 -6.47
C TRP A 205 3.93 8.10 -5.76
N GLY A 206 4.72 7.42 -4.94
CA GLY A 206 5.78 8.01 -4.15
C GLY A 206 6.79 8.85 -4.93
N LYS A 207 7.62 9.59 -4.20
CA LYS A 207 8.72 10.37 -4.77
C LYS A 207 9.60 9.49 -5.68
N THR A 208 9.84 9.93 -6.91
CA THR A 208 10.73 9.24 -7.86
C THR A 208 12.23 9.48 -7.60
N SER A 209 12.56 10.35 -6.64
CA SER A 209 13.93 10.56 -6.13
C SER A 209 13.89 11.22 -4.76
N ASP A 210 14.98 11.13 -3.98
CA ASP A 210 15.07 11.79 -2.66
C ASP A 210 14.92 13.32 -2.76
N TRP A 211 15.36 13.88 -3.90
CA TRP A 211 15.29 15.30 -4.23
C TRP A 211 13.93 15.76 -4.78
N ALA A 212 12.99 14.85 -5.07
CA ALA A 212 11.69 15.21 -5.60
C ALA A 212 10.89 16.07 -4.61
N GLY A 213 10.33 17.18 -5.09
CA GLY A 213 9.57 18.13 -4.26
C GLY A 213 8.22 17.61 -3.76
N GLY A 214 7.71 16.54 -4.35
CA GLY A 214 6.43 15.91 -4.03
C GLY A 214 6.30 14.54 -4.68
N ILE A 215 5.13 13.93 -4.49
CA ILE A 215 4.83 12.60 -5.04
C ILE A 215 4.64 12.67 -6.58
N SER A 216 4.78 11.54 -7.28
CA SER A 216 4.52 11.41 -8.71
C SER A 216 3.05 11.71 -9.07
N SER A 217 2.82 12.35 -10.21
CA SER A 217 1.48 12.55 -10.76
C SER A 217 0.88 11.30 -11.41
N THR A 218 1.71 10.32 -11.76
CA THR A 218 1.37 9.07 -12.46
C THR A 218 1.86 7.86 -11.68
N LEU A 219 1.06 6.79 -11.65
CA LEU A 219 1.36 5.56 -10.93
C LEU A 219 2.66 4.96 -11.44
N GLN A 220 3.59 4.64 -10.53
CA GLN A 220 4.84 3.97 -10.82
C GLN A 220 4.82 2.54 -10.25
N TYR A 221 5.67 1.67 -10.79
CA TYR A 221 5.93 0.35 -10.23
C TYR A 221 7.39 -0.06 -10.38
N VAL A 222 7.82 -1.01 -9.54
CA VAL A 222 9.19 -1.52 -9.55
C VAL A 222 9.21 -2.99 -9.13
N ASP A 223 9.98 -3.80 -9.87
CA ASP A 223 10.27 -5.18 -9.52
C ASP A 223 11.40 -5.20 -8.48
N LEU A 224 11.18 -5.89 -7.36
CA LEU A 224 12.07 -5.99 -6.21
C LEU A 224 12.25 -7.45 -5.81
N ARG A 225 13.30 -7.73 -5.02
CA ARG A 225 13.63 -9.08 -4.54
C ARG A 225 13.40 -9.17 -3.04
N ILE A 226 12.59 -10.11 -2.56
CA ILE A 226 12.44 -10.34 -1.12
C ILE A 226 13.77 -10.87 -0.56
N ILE A 227 14.18 -10.35 0.58
CA ILE A 227 15.34 -10.82 1.36
C ILE A 227 14.91 -11.43 2.69
N ASN A 228 15.80 -12.22 3.28
CA ASN A 228 15.56 -12.81 4.59
C ASN A 228 15.46 -11.73 5.67
N ASN A 229 14.60 -11.93 6.67
CA ASN A 229 14.51 -11.00 7.82
C ASN A 229 15.86 -10.89 8.56
N ASN A 230 16.66 -11.95 8.60
CA ASN A 230 18.02 -11.94 9.15
C ASN A 230 18.96 -11.00 8.37
N GLU A 231 18.85 -10.98 7.04
CA GLU A 231 19.63 -10.07 6.18
C GLU A 231 19.18 -8.61 6.38
N CYS A 232 17.86 -8.40 6.43
CA CYS A 232 17.26 -7.10 6.65
C CYS A 232 17.66 -6.46 7.99
N ALA A 233 17.74 -7.25 9.07
CA ALA A 233 18.09 -6.72 10.38
C ALA A 233 19.60 -6.44 10.59
N TYR A 234 20.48 -6.78 9.64
CA TYR A 234 21.80 -6.14 9.60
C TYR A 234 21.68 -4.62 9.37
N THR A 235 20.59 -4.16 8.74
CA THR A 235 20.31 -2.74 8.54
C THR A 235 19.48 -2.14 9.68
N TYR A 236 18.52 -2.87 10.25
CA TYR A 236 17.52 -2.29 11.18
C TYR A 236 17.49 -2.88 12.61
N GLY A 237 18.31 -3.89 12.92
CA GLY A 237 18.35 -4.51 14.25
C GLY A 237 17.02 -5.15 14.68
N ASP A 238 16.76 -5.19 15.99
CA ASP A 238 15.60 -5.85 16.60
C ASP A 238 14.22 -5.33 16.14
N VAL A 239 14.19 -4.21 15.42
CA VAL A 239 12.99 -3.69 14.74
C VAL A 239 12.44 -4.70 13.72
N ILE A 240 13.28 -5.56 13.12
CA ILE A 240 12.79 -6.60 12.20
C ILE A 240 12.27 -7.80 12.96
N THR A 241 10.96 -8.01 12.89
CA THR A 241 10.21 -9.10 13.52
C THR A 241 9.60 -10.00 12.43
N ALA A 242 9.14 -11.21 12.78
CA ALA A 242 8.53 -12.14 11.82
C ALA A 242 7.30 -11.54 11.09
N SER A 243 6.62 -10.56 11.72
CA SER A 243 5.48 -9.84 11.17
C SER A 243 5.84 -8.82 10.06
N LYS A 244 7.12 -8.72 9.71
CA LYS A 244 7.67 -7.86 8.65
C LYS A 244 8.25 -8.70 7.52
N ILE A 245 8.22 -8.16 6.31
CA ILE A 245 8.85 -8.71 5.10
C ILE A 245 9.71 -7.60 4.48
N CYS A 246 10.92 -7.94 4.05
CA CYS A 246 11.88 -6.97 3.53
C CYS A 246 12.23 -7.27 2.08
N VAL A 247 12.58 -6.22 1.34
CA VAL A 247 13.06 -6.33 -0.05
C VAL A 247 14.42 -5.64 -0.20
N SER A 248 15.28 -6.23 -1.03
CA SER A 248 16.52 -5.60 -1.48
C SER A 248 16.21 -4.44 -2.43
N THR A 249 17.01 -3.38 -2.32
CA THR A 249 16.94 -2.16 -3.13
C THR A 249 18.26 -1.86 -3.85
N ILE A 250 19.14 -2.87 -3.95
CA ILE A 250 20.41 -2.82 -4.70
C ILE A 250 20.13 -2.40 -6.15
N GLY A 251 20.92 -1.46 -6.66
CA GLY A 251 20.69 -0.79 -7.94
C GLY A 251 19.83 0.48 -7.84
N GLY A 252 19.51 0.95 -6.63
CA GLY A 252 18.74 2.18 -6.38
C GLY A 252 17.22 2.07 -6.58
N TYR A 253 16.71 0.85 -6.77
CA TYR A 253 15.29 0.56 -6.97
C TYR A 253 14.57 0.43 -5.63
N SER A 254 13.60 1.29 -5.35
CA SER A 254 12.98 1.37 -4.02
C SER A 254 11.59 2.01 -4.08
N THR A 255 10.73 1.71 -3.11
CA THR A 255 9.56 2.56 -2.82
C THR A 255 10.03 3.77 -2.02
N CYS A 256 9.32 4.90 -2.14
CA CYS A 256 9.71 6.12 -1.46
C CYS A 256 8.52 6.84 -0.81
N ASN A 257 8.81 8.04 -0.29
CA ASN A 257 7.85 8.86 0.40
C ASN A 257 6.60 9.10 -0.46
N GLY A 258 5.45 8.55 -0.05
CA GLY A 258 4.16 8.58 -0.73
C GLY A 258 3.63 7.20 -1.15
N ASP A 259 4.47 6.16 -1.15
CA ASP A 259 4.06 4.78 -1.44
C ASP A 259 3.48 4.03 -0.23
N SER A 260 3.68 4.57 0.98
CA SER A 260 3.22 4.01 2.26
C SER A 260 1.78 3.50 2.22
N GLY A 261 1.53 2.33 2.79
CA GLY A 261 0.23 1.66 2.69
C GLY A 261 -0.07 1.00 1.34
N GLY A 262 0.73 1.26 0.31
CA GLY A 262 0.63 0.64 -1.01
C GLY A 262 0.99 -0.85 -1.02
N PRO A 263 0.62 -1.57 -2.10
CA PRO A 263 0.85 -3.00 -2.24
C PRO A 263 2.32 -3.39 -2.47
N LEU A 264 2.69 -4.54 -1.91
CA LEU A 264 3.73 -5.42 -2.44
C LEU A 264 3.06 -6.72 -2.88
N VAL A 265 3.14 -7.04 -4.18
CA VAL A 265 2.50 -8.23 -4.75
C VAL A 265 3.50 -9.25 -5.29
N HIS A 266 3.23 -10.53 -5.04
CA HIS A 266 3.92 -11.65 -5.67
C HIS A 266 3.01 -12.24 -6.77
N GLN A 267 3.57 -12.62 -7.91
CA GLN A 267 2.81 -13.29 -8.98
C GLN A 267 2.95 -14.81 -8.82
N GLU A 268 1.85 -15.46 -8.45
CA GLU A 268 1.76 -16.92 -8.27
C GLU A 268 1.86 -17.67 -9.61
N TYR A 269 2.14 -18.98 -9.55
CA TYR A 269 2.16 -19.85 -10.72
C TYR A 269 0.84 -19.90 -11.52
N ASP A 270 -0.31 -19.58 -10.90
CA ASP A 270 -1.61 -19.45 -11.60
C ASP A 270 -1.80 -18.10 -12.30
N GLY A 271 -0.75 -17.27 -12.35
CA GLY A 271 -0.67 -15.97 -13.01
C GLY A 271 -1.29 -14.82 -12.23
N ARG A 272 -1.90 -15.06 -11.06
CA ARG A 272 -2.55 -14.02 -10.25
C ARG A 272 -1.59 -13.41 -9.22
N TYR A 273 -1.87 -12.18 -8.85
CA TYR A 273 -1.10 -11.40 -7.91
C TYR A 273 -1.66 -11.49 -6.48
N THR A 274 -0.86 -12.02 -5.57
CA THR A 274 -1.10 -12.13 -4.13
C THR A 274 -0.47 -10.94 -3.40
N LEU A 275 -1.20 -10.30 -2.49
CA LEU A 275 -0.71 -9.22 -1.63
C LEU A 275 0.12 -9.80 -0.47
N VAL A 276 1.45 -9.71 -0.57
CA VAL A 276 2.38 -10.29 0.40
C VAL A 276 2.89 -9.26 1.42
N GLY A 277 2.88 -7.98 1.06
CA GLY A 277 3.31 -6.88 1.92
C GLY A 277 2.51 -5.59 1.74
N ILE A 278 2.63 -4.71 2.73
CA ILE A 278 2.10 -3.33 2.74
C ILE A 278 3.28 -2.40 3.02
N VAL A 279 3.52 -1.36 2.20
CA VAL A 279 4.65 -0.43 2.39
C VAL A 279 4.58 0.20 3.79
N SER A 280 5.61 0.00 4.62
CA SER A 280 5.62 0.44 6.02
C SER A 280 6.72 1.47 6.31
N PHE A 281 8.00 1.12 6.14
CA PHE A 281 9.09 2.06 6.37
C PHE A 281 10.37 1.78 5.57
N GLY A 282 11.19 2.83 5.44
CA GLY A 282 12.52 2.77 4.83
C GLY A 282 13.61 3.38 5.71
N SER A 283 14.80 3.59 5.14
CA SER A 283 15.94 4.22 5.82
C SER A 283 15.78 5.73 5.97
N THR A 284 16.25 6.29 7.09
CA THR A 284 16.44 7.75 7.25
C THR A 284 17.49 8.33 6.29
N GLY A 285 18.34 7.51 5.67
CA GLY A 285 19.36 7.94 4.72
C GLY A 285 18.82 8.38 3.35
N GLY A 286 17.56 8.04 3.04
CA GLY A 286 16.94 8.23 1.73
C GLY A 286 16.56 6.92 1.06
N CYS A 287 15.69 7.04 0.06
CA CYS A 287 15.17 5.92 -0.75
C CYS A 287 16.22 5.37 -1.72
N GLN A 288 17.22 6.17 -2.11
CA GLN A 288 18.22 5.82 -3.12
C GLN A 288 19.54 5.27 -2.55
N GLN A 289 19.61 5.02 -1.25
CA GLN A 289 20.84 4.54 -0.56
C GLN A 289 21.01 3.02 -0.54
N GLU A 290 20.24 2.27 -1.33
CA GLU A 290 20.28 0.80 -1.41
C GLU A 290 20.05 0.05 -0.06
N HIS A 291 19.49 0.74 0.94
CA HIS A 291 19.02 0.12 2.17
C HIS A 291 17.69 -0.60 1.92
N PRO A 292 17.50 -1.84 2.45
CA PRO A 292 16.26 -2.58 2.29
C PRO A 292 15.02 -1.78 2.69
N VAL A 293 13.90 -1.96 1.98
CA VAL A 293 12.61 -1.43 2.44
C VAL A 293 11.86 -2.50 3.20
N VAL A 294 11.14 -2.07 4.24
CA VAL A 294 10.39 -2.95 5.13
C VAL A 294 8.88 -2.74 4.95
N PHE A 295 8.18 -3.86 4.83
CA PHE A 295 6.76 -3.96 4.60
C PHE A 295 6.11 -4.77 5.72
N THR A 296 4.85 -4.48 6.05
CA THR A 296 4.05 -5.32 6.96
C THR A 296 3.71 -6.63 6.24
N ARG A 297 4.10 -7.79 6.79
CA ARG A 297 3.89 -9.12 6.19
C ARG A 297 2.43 -9.56 6.33
N VAL A 298 1.67 -9.51 5.24
CA VAL A 298 0.20 -9.68 5.25
C VAL A 298 -0.24 -11.04 5.79
N SER A 299 0.50 -12.12 5.51
CA SER A 299 0.20 -13.47 6.00
C SER A 299 0.17 -13.58 7.54
N THR A 300 0.82 -12.66 8.27
CA THR A 300 0.76 -12.60 9.74
C THR A 300 -0.60 -12.14 10.26
N TYR A 301 -1.35 -11.37 9.46
CA TYR A 301 -2.56 -10.65 9.87
C TYR A 301 -3.85 -11.25 9.31
N LEU A 302 -3.81 -12.42 8.68
CA LEU A 302 -4.99 -13.03 8.02
C LEU A 302 -6.18 -13.16 8.98
N ASN A 303 -5.96 -13.70 10.18
CA ASN A 303 -7.01 -13.78 11.22
C ASN A 303 -7.62 -12.42 11.57
N TRP A 304 -6.82 -11.35 11.57
CA TRP A 304 -7.30 -9.99 11.83
C TRP A 304 -8.06 -9.42 10.64
N ILE A 305 -7.63 -9.71 9.40
CA ILE A 305 -8.35 -9.34 8.18
C ILE A 305 -9.70 -10.07 8.13
N GLU A 306 -9.74 -11.39 8.33
CA GLU A 306 -10.98 -12.18 8.37
C GLU A 306 -11.95 -11.62 9.42
N TYR A 307 -11.48 -11.38 10.64
CA TYR A 307 -12.31 -10.89 11.75
C TYR A 307 -12.95 -9.52 11.46
N ASN A 308 -12.23 -8.59 10.83
CA ASN A 308 -12.71 -7.23 10.60
C ASN A 308 -13.47 -7.06 9.27
N THR A 309 -13.39 -8.04 8.35
CA THR A 309 -13.99 -7.94 6.99
C THR A 309 -15.01 -9.03 6.66
N GLY A 310 -15.00 -10.16 7.37
CA GLY A 310 -15.80 -11.34 7.05
C GLY A 310 -15.37 -12.07 5.76
N ILE A 311 -14.27 -11.65 5.13
CA ILE A 311 -13.62 -12.34 4.00
C ILE A 311 -13.03 -13.65 4.53
N TYR A 312 -13.35 -14.77 3.87
CA TYR A 312 -12.81 -16.08 4.19
C TYR A 312 -11.56 -16.37 3.35
N ILE A 313 -10.50 -16.83 4.01
CA ILE A 313 -9.19 -17.12 3.45
C ILE A 313 -8.92 -18.63 3.63
N ASN A 314 -8.52 -19.31 2.56
CA ASN A 314 -8.17 -20.74 2.58
C ASN A 314 -6.66 -20.95 2.80
#